data_AF-A0A7C4D7R9-F1
#
_entry.id   AF-A0A7C4D7R9-F1
#
_cell.length_a   1.000
_cell.length_b   1.000
_cell.length_c   1.000
_cell.angle_alpha   90.00
_cell.angle_beta   90.00
_cell.angle_gamma   90.00
#
_symmetry.space_group_name_H-M   'P 1'
#
loop_
_entity.id
_entity.type
_entity.pdbx_description
1 polymer ?
#
loop_
_entity_poly.entity_id
_entity_poly.type
_entity_poly.pdbx_seq_one_letter_code
_entity_poly.pdbx_strand_id
1 'polypeptide(L)'
;MDRFEKVVNRFLDLMVQMDRMYINILEEAVIGEAEIMEKKNVEPVDMLKLIGYRILKEVALKELGCLSGNSETGFLESMSREESVVSTEDVD
;
A
#
# COMPACT_ATOMS: atom_id res chain seq x y z
N MET A 1 -32.33 -11.97 23.85
CA MET A 1 -31.02 -11.87 23.17
C MET A 1 -30.09 -12.86 23.86
N ASP A 2 -29.69 -13.90 23.14
CA ASP A 2 -28.84 -14.98 23.65
C ASP A 2 -27.44 -14.42 24.01
N ARG A 3 -26.77 -15.01 25.01
CA ARG A 3 -25.40 -14.60 25.38
C ARG A 3 -24.45 -14.73 24.19
N PHE A 4 -24.66 -15.75 23.37
CA PHE A 4 -23.91 -15.96 22.14
C PHE A 4 -24.12 -14.83 21.13
N GLU A 5 -25.37 -14.44 20.90
CA GLU A 5 -25.74 -13.34 19.99
C GLU A 5 -25.06 -12.02 20.37
N LYS A 6 -24.99 -11.70 21.67
CA LYS A 6 -24.27 -10.50 22.15
C LYS A 6 -22.77 -10.54 21.85
N VAL A 7 -22.14 -11.71 21.99
CA VAL A 7 -20.71 -11.90 21.70
C VAL A 7 -20.43 -11.76 20.21
N VAL A 8 -21.27 -12.39 19.37
CA VAL A 8 -21.14 -12.30 17.91
C VAL A 8 -21.30 -10.85 17.44
N ASN A 9 -22.34 -10.14 17.91
CA ASN A 9 -22.54 -8.74 17.54
C ASN A 9 -21.34 -7.87 17.94
N ARG A 10 -20.78 -8.08 19.14
CA ARG A 10 -19.59 -7.35 19.57
C ARG A 10 -18.37 -7.65 18.71
N PHE A 11 -18.21 -8.90 18.27
CA PHE A 11 -17.13 -9.28 17.36
C PHE A 11 -17.29 -8.59 15.99
N LEU A 12 -18.50 -8.58 15.44
CA LEU A 12 -18.79 -7.87 14.18
C LEU A 12 -18.50 -6.37 14.29
N ASP A 13 -18.89 -5.74 15.39
CA ASP A 13 -18.58 -4.31 15.63
C ASP A 13 -17.07 -4.04 15.64
N LEU A 14 -16.28 -4.95 16.22
CA LEU A 14 -14.82 -4.83 16.26
C LEU A 14 -14.21 -5.00 14.86
N MET A 15 -14.68 -5.96 14.08
CA MET A 15 -14.26 -6.14 12.69
C MET A 15 -14.52 -4.87 11.87
N VAL A 16 -15.72 -4.28 11.97
CA VAL A 16 -16.06 -3.03 11.27
C VAL A 16 -15.18 -1.86 11.74
N GLN A 17 -14.85 -1.79 13.04
CA GLN A 17 -13.94 -0.76 13.55
C GLN A 17 -12.52 -0.92 13.00
N MET A 18 -12.03 -2.16 12.88
CA MET A 18 -10.72 -2.44 12.27
C MET A 18 -10.69 -2.04 10.80
N ASP A 19 -11.71 -2.39 10.02
CA ASP A 19 -11.78 -2.00 8.61
C ASP A 19 -11.77 -0.48 8.45
N ARG A 20 -12.54 0.23 9.30
CA ARG A 20 -12.55 1.71 9.31
C ARG A 20 -11.19 2.30 9.64
N MET A 21 -10.44 1.69 10.56
CA MET A 21 -9.10 2.15 10.90
C MET A 21 -8.16 2.06 9.68
N TYR A 22 -8.20 0.97 8.94
CA TYR A 22 -7.40 0.82 7.73
C TYR A 22 -7.84 1.77 6.60
N ILE A 23 -9.14 2.02 6.45
CA ILE A 23 -9.66 3.01 5.50
C ILE A 23 -9.15 4.41 5.84
N ASN A 24 -9.15 4.81 7.12
CA ASN A 24 -8.62 6.11 7.54
C ASN A 24 -7.12 6.24 7.25
N ILE A 25 -6.34 5.17 7.47
CA ILE A 25 -4.91 5.15 7.12
C ILE A 25 -4.72 5.38 5.61
N LEU A 26 -5.55 4.76 4.77
CA LEU A 26 -5.50 4.97 3.32
C LEU A 26 -5.84 6.41 2.93
N GLU A 27 -6.88 6.98 3.55
CA GLU A 27 -7.28 8.37 3.31
C GLU A 27 -6.16 9.35 3.67
N GLU A 28 -5.57 9.22 4.87
CA GLU A 28 -4.44 10.05 5.31
C GLU A 28 -3.23 9.92 4.38
N ALA A 29 -2.90 8.70 3.94
CA ALA A 29 -1.79 8.46 3.03
C ALA A 29 -2.02 9.11 1.65
N VAL A 30 -3.23 9.01 1.10
CA VAL A 30 -3.58 9.62 -0.19
C VAL A 30 -3.56 11.15 -0.11
N ILE A 31 -4.11 11.73 0.96
CA ILE A 31 -4.08 13.19 1.19
C ILE A 31 -2.62 13.65 1.31
N GLY A 32 -1.82 12.99 2.13
CA GLY A 32 -0.42 13.34 2.32
C GLY A 32 0.42 13.22 1.05
N GLU A 33 0.13 12.26 0.17
CA GLU A 33 0.74 12.19 -1.15
C GLU A 33 0.33 13.37 -2.03
N ALA A 34 -0.96 13.69 -2.09
CA ALA A 34 -1.46 14.81 -2.88
C ALA A 34 -0.82 16.14 -2.46
N GLU A 35 -0.71 16.39 -1.15
CA GLU A 35 -0.04 17.58 -0.61
C GLU A 35 1.43 17.68 -1.03
N ILE A 36 2.15 16.56 -1.14
CA ILE A 36 3.53 16.54 -1.62
C ILE A 36 3.58 16.80 -3.14
N MET A 37 2.66 16.21 -3.90
CA MET A 37 2.59 16.36 -5.36
C MET A 37 2.21 17.78 -5.79
N GLU A 38 1.51 18.54 -4.95
CA GLU A 38 1.19 19.95 -5.18
C GLU A 38 2.38 20.90 -4.94
N LYS A 39 3.47 20.43 -4.32
CA LYS A 39 4.65 21.27 -4.06
C LYS A 39 5.37 21.61 -5.36
N LYS A 40 5.79 22.87 -5.48
CA LYS A 40 6.63 23.33 -6.60
C LYS A 40 8.02 22.67 -6.61
N ASN A 41 8.57 22.40 -5.43
CA ASN A 41 9.85 21.74 -5.25
C ASN A 41 9.66 20.59 -4.26
N VAL A 42 10.09 19.40 -4.65
CA VAL A 42 10.03 18.19 -3.82
C VAL A 42 11.39 17.98 -3.17
N GLU A 43 11.42 18.02 -1.84
CA GLU A 43 12.65 17.84 -1.07
C GLU A 43 12.96 16.35 -0.85
N PRO A 44 14.21 15.96 -0.54
CA PRO A 44 14.55 14.56 -0.24
C PRO A 44 13.70 13.94 0.89
N VAL A 45 13.29 14.74 1.88
CA VAL A 45 12.39 14.29 2.95
C VAL A 45 10.99 13.96 2.44
N ASP A 46 10.53 14.64 1.38
CA ASP A 46 9.22 14.37 0.77
C ASP A 46 9.26 13.03 0.02
N MET A 47 10.37 12.71 -0.64
CA MET A 47 10.58 11.39 -1.24
C MET A 47 10.49 10.26 -0.19
N LEU A 48 11.09 10.46 0.99
CA LEU A 48 10.98 9.50 2.10
C LEU A 48 9.53 9.36 2.60
N LYS A 49 8.78 10.46 2.69
CA LYS A 49 7.35 10.41 3.06
C LYS A 49 6.51 9.67 2.02
N LEU A 50 6.75 9.89 0.73
CA LEU A 50 6.07 9.16 -0.35
C LEU A 50 6.32 7.65 -0.27
N ILE A 51 7.55 7.22 0.05
CA ILE A 51 7.86 5.80 0.31
C ILE A 51 7.06 5.31 1.53
N GLY A 52 7.01 6.09 2.61
CA GLY A 52 6.22 5.78 3.80
C GLY A 52 4.74 5.60 3.49
N TYR A 53 4.12 6.54 2.75
CA TYR A 53 2.72 6.46 2.34
C TYR A 53 2.44 5.25 1.44
N ARG A 54 3.38 4.92 0.53
CA ARG A 54 3.27 3.70 -0.27
C ARG A 54 3.20 2.44 0.60
N ILE A 55 4.10 2.31 1.57
CA ILE A 55 4.13 1.15 2.49
C ILE A 55 2.84 1.09 3.31
N LEU A 56 2.36 2.22 3.83
CA LEU A 56 1.10 2.28 4.58
C LEU A 56 -0.09 1.83 3.73
N LYS A 57 -0.16 2.27 2.47
CA LYS A 57 -1.22 1.82 1.54
C LYS A 57 -1.14 0.33 1.25
N GLU A 58 0.04 -0.22 1.02
CA GLU A 58 0.21 -1.66 0.78
C GLU A 58 -0.23 -2.49 1.99
N VAL A 59 0.16 -2.10 3.21
CA VAL A 59 -0.26 -2.77 4.45
C VAL A 59 -1.77 -2.68 4.64
N ALA A 60 -2.36 -1.48 4.56
CA ALA A 60 -3.79 -1.31 4.78
C ALA A 60 -4.65 -2.05 3.74
N LEU A 61 -4.24 -2.03 2.46
CA LEU A 61 -4.94 -2.79 1.41
C LEU A 61 -4.82 -4.31 1.60
N LYS A 62 -3.69 -4.80 2.11
CA LYS A 62 -3.52 -6.23 2.44
C LYS A 62 -4.46 -6.65 3.56
N GLU A 63 -4.51 -5.87 4.63
CA GLU A 63 -5.34 -6.16 5.81
C GLU A 63 -6.84 -6.08 5.49
N LEU A 64 -7.25 -5.17 4.60
CA LEU A 64 -8.61 -5.09 4.07
C LEU A 64 -8.96 -6.21 3.07
N GLY A 65 -8.01 -7.10 2.75
CA GLY A 65 -8.21 -8.18 1.78
C GLY A 65 -8.30 -7.70 0.33
N CYS A 66 -7.97 -6.44 0.03
CA CYS A 66 -8.01 -5.87 -1.32
C CYS A 66 -6.87 -6.38 -2.21
N LEU A 67 -5.82 -6.97 -1.63
CA LEU A 67 -4.66 -7.52 -2.35
C LEU A 67 -4.70 -9.05 -2.54
N SER A 68 -5.87 -9.69 -2.46
CA SER A 68 -6.00 -11.11 -2.79
C SER A 68 -6.03 -11.32 -4.31
N GLY A 69 -4.85 -11.36 -4.94
CA GLY A 69 -4.75 -11.64 -6.37
C GLY A 69 -3.50 -11.13 -7.06
N ASN A 70 -2.32 -11.28 -6.46
CA ASN A 70 -1.12 -11.66 -7.20
C ASN A 70 -0.09 -12.17 -6.21
N SER A 71 0.32 -13.41 -6.46
CA SER A 71 1.43 -14.09 -5.82
C SER A 71 2.64 -13.19 -5.64
N GLU A 72 3.48 -13.62 -4.71
CA GLU A 72 4.81 -13.15 -4.34
C GLU A 72 5.84 -13.06 -5.50
N THR A 73 5.40 -12.91 -6.75
CA THR A 73 6.18 -12.97 -7.98
C THR A 73 6.34 -11.62 -8.70
N GLY A 74 5.47 -10.63 -8.45
CA GLY A 74 5.51 -9.36 -9.18
C GLY A 74 6.76 -8.50 -8.90
N PHE A 75 7.29 -8.55 -7.67
CA PHE A 75 8.50 -7.79 -7.29
C PHE A 75 9.79 -8.41 -7.86
N LEU A 76 9.88 -9.74 -7.92
CA LEU A 76 11.02 -10.45 -8.50
C LEU A 76 11.04 -10.37 -10.04
N GLU A 77 9.87 -10.34 -10.69
CA GLU A 77 9.78 -10.12 -12.14
C GLU A 77 10.22 -8.71 -12.56
N SER A 78 9.96 -7.69 -11.73
CA SER A 78 10.45 -6.33 -12.02
C SER A 78 11.97 -6.18 -11.89
N MET A 79 12.63 -6.96 -11.03
CA MET A 79 14.10 -6.95 -10.93
C MET A 79 14.78 -7.80 -12.02
N SER A 80 14.12 -8.84 -12.52
CA SER A 80 14.67 -9.70 -13.58
C SER A 80 14.69 -9.03 -14.97
N ARG A 81 13.99 -7.91 -15.15
CA ARG A 81 13.93 -7.18 -16.43
C ARG A 81 15.01 -6.12 -16.61
N GLU A 82 15.66 -5.67 -15.54
CA GLU A 82 16.68 -4.61 -15.63
C GLU A 82 18.10 -5.13 -15.95
N GLU A 83 18.34 -6.44 -15.92
CA GLU A 83 19.64 -7.02 -16.30
C GLU A 83 19.75 -7.44 -17.79
N SER A 84 18.70 -7.28 -18.60
CA SER A 84 18.71 -7.70 -20.02
C SER A 84 19.19 -6.60 -21.00
N VAL A 85 19.71 -5.47 -20.54
CA VAL A 85 20.19 -4.38 -21.43
C VAL A 85 21.67 -4.09 -21.19
N VAL A 86 22.52 -5.12 -21.26
CA VAL A 86 23.97 -4.98 -21.51
C VAL A 86 24.38 -6.14 -22.41
N SER A 87 24.42 -5.94 -23.73
CA SER A 87 25.63 -5.88 -24.58
C SER A 87 25.17 -6.36 -25.98
N THR A 88 25.66 -5.92 -27.13
CA THR A 88 26.99 -5.46 -27.52
C THR A 88 26.91 -4.40 -28.61
N GLU A 89 27.94 -3.55 -28.62
CA GLU A 89 28.36 -2.72 -29.74
C GLU A 89 28.59 -3.53 -31.03
N ASP A 90 28.38 -2.90 -32.17
CA ASP A 90 29.12 -3.06 -33.44
C ASP A 90 28.91 -1.71 -34.16
N VAL A 91 29.75 -0.68 -33.98
CA VAL A 91 31.06 -0.43 -34.62
C VAL A 91 30.99 -0.51 -36.15
N ASP A 92 31.00 0.68 -36.75
CA ASP A 92 31.24 1.09 -38.15
C ASP A 92 30.31 0.60 -39.29
#